data_AF-A0A258C2E0-F1
#
_entry.id   AF-A0A258C2E0-F1
#
_cell.length_a   1.000
_cell.length_b   1.000
_cell.length_c   1.000
_cell.angle_alpha   90.00
_cell.angle_beta   90.00
_cell.angle_gamma   90.00
#
_symmetry.space_group_name_H-M   'P 1'
#
loop_
_entity.id
_entity.type
_entity.pdbx_description
1 polymer ?
#
loop_
_entity_poly.entity_id
_entity_poly.type
_entity_poly.pdbx_seq_one_letter_code
_entity_poly.pdbx_strand_id
1 'polypeptide(L)' 'MGGVALVQARLQGQGAEECEDCGLEIPAARRLAAPWAVCCVECQSLREGRAQ' A
#
# COMPACT_ATOMS: atom_id res chain seq x y z
N MET A 1 -11.03 20.46 -20.68
CA MET A 1 -10.66 19.06 -20.97
C MET A 1 -9.77 18.59 -19.83
N GLY A 2 -10.29 17.70 -18.97
CA GLY A 2 -9.75 17.41 -17.64
C GLY A 2 -8.47 16.56 -17.66
N GLY A 3 -7.36 17.17 -17.23
CA GLY A 3 -6.04 16.55 -17.15
C GLY A 3 -5.83 15.72 -15.89
N VAL A 4 -6.59 14.63 -15.72
CA VAL A 4 -6.34 13.63 -14.67
C VAL A 4 -6.28 12.19 -15.19
N ALA A 5 -6.63 11.96 -16.46
CA ALA A 5 -6.70 10.63 -17.06
C ALA A 5 -5.34 9.91 -17.16
N LEU A 6 -4.23 10.65 -17.16
CA LEU A 6 -2.89 10.08 -17.33
C LEU A 6 -2.29 9.51 -16.03
N VAL A 7 -2.80 9.90 -14.86
CA VAL A 7 -2.26 9.45 -13.56
C VAL A 7 -2.78 8.05 -13.19
N GLN A 8 -3.97 7.68 -13.67
CA GLN A 8 -4.63 6.42 -13.29
C GLN A 8 -3.90 5.17 -13.83
N ALA A 9 -3.22 5.27 -14.98
CA ALA A 9 -2.60 4.13 -15.65
C ALA A 9 -1.36 3.56 -14.93
N ARG A 10 -0.77 4.27 -13.96
CA ARG A 10 0.45 3.83 -13.25
C ARG A 10 0.18 3.14 -11.91
N LEU A 11 -1.08 3.00 -11.49
CA LEU A 11 -1.49 2.26 -10.29
C LEU A 11 -1.69 0.76 -10.57
N GLN A 12 -0.89 0.18 -11.46
CA GLN A 12 -0.71 -1.26 -11.59
C GLN A 12 0.20 -1.72 -10.42
N GLY A 13 -0.20 -1.58 -9.17
CA GLY A 13 -1.24 -2.42 -8.56
C GLY A 13 -0.69 -3.79 -8.12
N GLN A 14 0.61 -4.03 -8.28
CA GLN A 14 1.30 -5.17 -7.69
C GLN A 14 1.95 -4.67 -6.40
N GLY A 15 1.18 -4.66 -5.31
CA GLY A 15 1.76 -4.49 -3.97
C GLY A 15 2.81 -5.56 -3.70
N ALA A 16 3.51 -5.42 -2.59
CA ALA A 16 4.52 -6.40 -2.19
C ALA A 16 3.87 -7.59 -1.46
N GLU A 17 4.50 -8.76 -1.56
CA GLU A 17 4.13 -9.92 -0.73
C GLU A 17 4.73 -9.78 0.68
N GLU A 18 5.87 -9.12 0.78
CA GLU A 18 6.64 -8.86 2.00
C GLU A 18 6.70 -7.36 2.29
N CYS A 19 6.64 -7.00 3.57
CA CYS A 19 6.72 -5.64 4.04
C CYS A 19 8.12 -5.09 3.84
N GLU A 20 8.26 -3.96 3.14
CA GLU A 20 9.56 -3.30 2.94
C GLU A 20 10.22 -2.81 4.24
N ASP A 21 9.44 -2.65 5.31
CA ASP A 21 9.88 -2.02 6.56
C ASP A 21 10.41 -3.04 7.58
N CYS A 22 9.66 -4.14 7.76
CA CYS A 22 9.99 -5.19 8.72
C CYS A 22 10.42 -6.52 8.08
N GLY A 23 10.30 -6.66 6.75
CA GLY A 23 10.63 -7.90 6.02
C GLY A 23 9.68 -9.06 6.28
N LEU A 24 8.55 -8.84 6.94
CA LEU A 24 7.53 -9.87 7.21
C LEU A 24 6.47 -9.90 6.12
N GLU A 25 5.82 -11.05 5.91
CA GLU A 25 4.71 -11.17 4.96
C GLU A 25 3.59 -10.14 5.25
N ILE A 26 3.12 -9.45 4.21
CA ILE A 26 1.97 -8.54 4.30
C ILE A 26 0.70 -9.39 4.50
N PRO A 27 -0.09 -9.18 5.57
CA PRO A 27 -1.27 -10.01 5.84
C PRO A 27 -2.24 -10.07 4.66
N ALA A 28 -2.82 -11.24 4.39
CA ALA A 28 -3.75 -11.43 3.27
C ALA A 28 -4.93 -10.44 3.31
N ALA A 29 -5.47 -10.15 4.50
CA ALA A 29 -6.51 -9.14 4.68
C ALA A 29 -6.08 -7.75 4.18
N ARG A 30 -4.80 -7.39 4.37
CA ARG A 30 -4.23 -6.12 3.91
C ARG A 30 -4.04 -6.11 2.39
N ARG A 31 -3.62 -7.23 1.80
CA ARG A 31 -3.50 -7.42 0.33
C ARG A 31 -4.87 -7.38 -0.36
N LEU A 32 -5.92 -7.89 0.29
CA LEU A 32 -7.30 -7.80 -0.21
C LEU A 32 -7.84 -6.37 -0.14
N ALA A 33 -7.63 -5.68 0.99
CA ALA A 33 -8.16 -4.33 1.21
C ALA A 33 -7.41 -3.25 0.41
N ALA A 34 -6.09 -3.40 0.22
CA ALA A 34 -5.34 -2.53 -0.68
C ALA A 34 -4.22 -3.34 -1.37
N PRO A 35 -4.50 -3.88 -2.58
CA PRO A 35 -3.58 -4.75 -3.32
C PRO A 35 -2.31 -4.03 -3.82
N TRP A 36 -2.25 -2.70 -3.71
CA TRP A 36 -1.07 -1.87 -3.99
C TRP A 36 -0.17 -1.66 -2.76
N ALA A 37 -0.46 -2.28 -1.62
CA ALA A 37 0.33 -2.07 -0.40
C ALA A 37 1.70 -2.72 -0.48
N VAL A 38 2.72 -1.96 -0.08
CA VAL A 38 4.14 -2.40 0.02
C VAL A 38 4.61 -2.57 1.47
N CYS A 39 3.70 -2.34 2.42
CA CYS A 39 3.97 -2.39 3.85
C CYS A 39 2.84 -3.11 4.60
N CYS A 40 3.18 -3.85 5.66
CA CYS A 40 2.21 -4.49 6.55
C CYS A 40 1.37 -3.47 7.31
N VAL A 41 0.19 -3.89 7.77
CA VAL A 41 -0.77 -3.03 8.50
C VAL A 41 -0.18 -2.43 9.78
N GLU A 42 0.68 -3.17 10.50
CA GLU A 42 1.32 -2.70 11.72
C GLU A 42 2.26 -1.52 11.44
N CYS A 43 3.23 -1.69 10.54
CA CYS A 43 4.16 -0.62 10.14
C CYS A 43 3.43 0.56 9.48
N GLN A 44 2.33 0.29 8.75
CA GLN A 44 1.45 1.34 8.22
C GLN A 44 0.81 2.15 9.36
N SER A 45 0.26 1.46 10.36
CA SER A 45 -0.39 2.07 11.52
C SER A 45 0.60 2.85 12.38
N LEU A 46 1.86 2.39 12.48
CA LEU A 46 2.93 3.14 13.14
C LEU A 46 3.30 4.44 12.41
N ARG A 47 3.19 4.45 11.07
CA ARG A 47 3.40 5.66 10.25
C ARG A 47 2.21 6.61 10.33
N GLU A 48 1.00 6.08 10.18
CA GLU A 48 -0.26 6.84 10.25
C GLU A 48 -0.57 7.33 11.65
N GLY A 49 -0.14 6.62 12.69
CA GLY A 49 -0.25 7.04 14.10
C GLY A 49 0.55 8.29 14.45
N ARG A 50 1.29 8.88 13.50
CA ARG A 50 1.86 10.24 13.59
C ARG A 50 1.07 11.30 12.82
N ALA A 51 -0.08 10.96 12.24
CA ALA A 51 -1.06 11.90 11.73
C ALA A 51 -2.15 12.09 12.79
N GLN A 52 -1.81 12.91 13.79
CA GLN A 52 -2.78 13.60 14.63
C GLN A 52 -3.65 14.56 13.81
#